data_AF-A0A7V6Z3B4-F1
#
_entry.id   AF-A0A7V6Z3B4-F1
#
_cell.length_a   1.000
_cell.length_b   1.000
_cell.length_c   1.000
_cell.angle_alpha   90.00
_cell.angle_beta   90.00
_cell.angle_gamma   90.00
#
_symmetry.space_group_name_H-M   'P 1'
#
loop_
_entity.id
_entity.type
_entity.pdbx_description
1 polymer ?
#
loop_
_entity_poly.entity_id
_entity_poly.type
_entity_poly.pdbx_seq_one_letter_code
_entity_poly.pdbx_strand_id
1 'polypeptide(L)'
;MNCIVTAGPTYEALDKVRRLTNFSTGRLGTELANFLAERGHDVTLLIGEQATYDGERRAQRVETFSTTADLREWLQAQAGSGVGAVFHAAAVSDFAFGKVWVRSQGGALTEVKAGKISTRNGTLLAELVPTPKIIADLRDWFPRARLVGWKYEVDGDRAGALEAGERQIRECLTDACVVNGPAYGEGFGVLRPNGKCFHAEVVSALFNELVRVMEGF
;
A
#
# COMPACT_ATOMS: atom_id res chain seq x y z
N MET A 1 -12.86 3.95 18.10
CA MET A 1 -13.28 4.03 16.67
C MET A 1 -12.86 2.76 15.96
N ASN A 2 -13.62 2.27 14.97
CA ASN A 2 -13.22 1.14 14.12
C ASN A 2 -12.23 1.61 13.04
N CYS A 3 -11.04 1.03 13.00
CA CYS A 3 -9.95 1.43 12.12
C CYS A 3 -9.42 0.23 11.31
N ILE A 4 -9.18 0.43 10.02
CA ILE A 4 -8.46 -0.51 9.17
C ILE A 4 -7.05 0.04 8.89
N VAL A 5 -6.02 -0.78 9.07
CA VAL A 5 -4.65 -0.45 8.67
C VAL A 5 -4.19 -1.50 7.68
N THR A 6 -3.90 -1.09 6.44
CA THR A 6 -3.25 -1.99 5.47
C THR A 6 -1.73 -1.86 5.61
N ALA A 7 -1.01 -2.98 5.58
CA ALA A 7 0.43 -3.01 5.79
C ALA A 7 1.12 -4.07 4.91
N GLY A 8 2.40 -3.85 4.63
CA GLY A 8 3.21 -4.82 3.88
C GLY A 8 2.95 -4.78 2.38
N PRO A 9 3.59 -5.67 1.62
CA PRO A 9 3.53 -5.66 0.16
C PRO A 9 2.44 -6.58 -0.37
N THR A 10 1.82 -6.21 -1.49
CA THR A 10 1.17 -7.18 -2.37
C THR A 10 2.23 -7.96 -3.15
N TYR A 11 1.86 -9.11 -3.71
CA TYR A 11 2.61 -9.75 -4.77
C TYR A 11 1.76 -10.07 -6.00
N GLU A 12 2.39 -10.12 -7.17
CA GLU A 12 1.76 -10.50 -8.43
C GLU A 12 2.45 -11.74 -8.99
N ALA A 13 1.68 -12.82 -9.19
CA ALA A 13 2.23 -14.12 -9.59
C ALA A 13 2.69 -14.13 -11.05
N LEU A 14 3.93 -14.55 -11.31
CA LEU A 14 4.43 -14.81 -12.67
C LEU A 14 4.04 -16.22 -13.13
N ASP A 15 4.19 -17.19 -12.23
CA ASP A 15 3.81 -18.59 -12.41
C ASP A 15 3.55 -19.22 -11.03
N LYS A 16 3.38 -20.55 -10.94
CA LYS A 16 3.12 -21.24 -9.66
C LYS A 16 4.30 -21.23 -8.66
N VAL A 17 5.43 -20.61 -9.02
CA VAL A 17 6.67 -20.64 -8.22
C VAL A 17 7.22 -19.23 -7.97
N ARG A 18 7.01 -18.30 -8.91
CA ARG A 18 7.61 -16.96 -8.91
C ARG A 18 6.55 -15.88 -8.86
N ARG A 19 6.94 -14.75 -8.27
CA ARG A 19 6.11 -13.54 -8.10
C ARG A 19 6.97 -12.27 -8.12
N LEU A 20 6.34 -11.16 -8.47
CA LEU A 20 6.84 -9.80 -8.28
C LEU A 20 6.27 -9.28 -6.96
N THR A 21 7.08 -8.65 -6.10
CA THR A 21 6.64 -8.11 -4.81
C THR A 21 7.38 -6.82 -4.50
N ASN A 22 6.76 -5.96 -3.70
CA ASN A 22 7.36 -4.73 -3.22
C ASN A 22 8.27 -4.97 -2.00
N PHE A 23 9.19 -4.04 -1.72
CA PHE A 23 10.19 -4.14 -0.64
C PHE A 23 9.65 -3.87 0.77
N SER A 24 8.39 -3.42 0.89
CA SER A 24 7.82 -3.11 2.21
C SER A 24 7.88 -4.32 3.13
N THR A 25 8.41 -4.15 4.33
CA THR A 25 8.45 -5.20 5.35
C THR A 25 7.13 -5.28 6.14
N GLY A 26 6.24 -4.29 5.99
CA GLY A 26 5.03 -4.14 6.78
C GLY A 26 5.22 -3.44 8.13
N ARG A 27 6.47 -3.14 8.54
CA ARG A 27 6.77 -2.57 9.86
C ARG A 27 5.96 -1.32 10.21
N LEU A 28 5.96 -0.30 9.36
CA LEU A 28 5.29 0.97 9.67
C LEU A 28 3.79 0.80 9.93
N GLY A 29 3.09 0.04 9.07
CA GLY A 29 1.66 -0.21 9.22
C GLY A 29 1.33 -1.08 10.42
N THR A 30 2.14 -2.12 10.71
CA THR A 30 1.98 -2.94 11.92
C THR A 30 2.14 -2.10 13.19
N GLU A 31 3.18 -1.28 13.27
CA GLU A 31 3.43 -0.42 14.43
C GLU A 31 2.34 0.65 14.61
N LEU A 32 1.81 1.19 13.50
CA LEU A 32 0.66 2.10 13.55
C LEU A 32 -0.59 1.39 14.09
N ALA A 33 -0.85 0.16 13.64
CA ALA A 33 -1.98 -0.62 14.13
C ALA A 33 -1.86 -0.91 15.64
N ASN A 34 -0.66 -1.26 16.12
CA ASN A 34 -0.38 -1.44 17.54
C ASN A 34 -0.65 -0.14 18.33
N PHE A 35 -0.12 0.98 17.84
CA PHE A 35 -0.27 2.28 18.47
C PHE A 35 -1.74 2.74 18.59
N LEU A 36 -2.56 2.45 17.57
CA LEU A 36 -3.99 2.73 17.57
C LEU A 36 -4.74 1.81 18.54
N ALA A 37 -4.39 0.52 18.58
CA ALA A 37 -5.01 -0.43 19.51
C ALA A 37 -4.71 -0.05 20.98
N GLU A 38 -3.48 0.38 21.28
CA GLU A 38 -3.09 0.88 22.60
C GLU A 38 -3.85 2.13 23.04
N ARG A 39 -4.37 2.91 22.09
CA ARG A 39 -5.24 4.08 22.33
C ARG A 39 -6.73 3.71 22.45
N GLY A 40 -7.06 2.42 22.48
CA GLY A 40 -8.43 1.93 22.64
C GLY A 40 -9.28 1.97 21.36
N HIS A 41 -8.65 2.09 20.19
CA HIS A 41 -9.35 1.89 18.92
C HIS A 41 -9.56 0.40 18.65
N ASP A 42 -10.64 0.05 17.95
CA ASP A 42 -10.91 -1.30 17.45
C ASP A 42 -10.24 -1.42 16.08
N VAL A 43 -9.11 -2.12 16.02
CA VAL A 43 -8.19 -2.11 14.87
C VAL A 43 -8.21 -3.46 14.16
N THR A 44 -8.37 -3.39 12.84
CA THR A 44 -8.06 -4.50 11.94
C THR A 44 -6.76 -4.19 11.20
N LEU A 45 -5.72 -4.97 11.48
CA LEU A 45 -4.48 -4.98 10.71
C LEU A 45 -4.63 -5.97 9.56
N LEU A 46 -4.66 -5.45 8.33
CA LEU A 46 -4.64 -6.27 7.11
C LEU A 46 -3.23 -6.24 6.54
N ILE A 47 -2.50 -7.36 6.64
CA ILE A 47 -1.05 -7.43 6.35
C ILE A 47 -0.71 -8.36 5.18
N GLY A 48 0.16 -7.91 4.28
CA GLY A 48 0.58 -8.70 3.13
C GLY A 48 1.29 -9.99 3.55
N GLU A 49 0.97 -11.11 2.91
CA GLU A 49 1.56 -12.43 3.20
C GLU A 49 3.10 -12.47 3.08
N GLN A 50 3.68 -11.54 2.33
CA GLN A 50 5.13 -11.42 2.12
C GLN A 50 5.78 -10.37 3.03
N ALA A 51 5.04 -9.80 3.99
CA ALA A 51 5.62 -8.93 5.00
C ALA A 51 6.64 -9.69 5.86
N THR A 52 7.84 -9.12 5.99
CA THR A 52 8.97 -9.74 6.69
C THR A 52 9.20 -9.19 8.10
N TYR A 53 8.45 -8.18 8.52
CA TYR A 53 8.52 -7.67 9.88
C TYR A 53 7.91 -8.68 10.87
N ASP A 54 8.71 -9.07 11.85
CA ASP A 54 8.43 -10.09 12.87
C ASP A 54 8.03 -9.49 14.23
N GLY A 55 7.84 -8.17 14.30
CA GLY A 55 7.32 -7.51 15.49
C GLY A 55 5.90 -7.94 15.85
N GLU A 56 5.51 -7.64 17.09
CA GLU A 56 4.20 -7.99 17.62
C GLU A 56 3.06 -7.34 16.82
N ARG A 57 1.93 -8.03 16.77
CA ARG A 57 0.69 -7.55 16.12
C ARG A 57 -0.40 -7.55 17.19
N ARG A 58 -0.68 -6.37 17.76
CA ARG A 58 -1.58 -6.15 18.90
C ARG A 58 -2.98 -5.66 18.49
N ALA A 59 -3.25 -5.55 17.20
CA ALA A 59 -4.58 -5.26 16.67
C ALA A 59 -5.59 -6.34 17.09
N GLN A 60 -6.85 -5.95 17.32
CA GLN A 60 -7.93 -6.87 17.71
C GLN A 60 -8.21 -7.92 16.64
N ARG A 61 -8.03 -7.56 15.37
CA ARG A 61 -8.05 -8.48 14.24
C ARG A 61 -6.78 -8.34 13.42
N VAL A 62 -6.20 -9.48 13.03
CA VAL A 62 -5.06 -9.55 12.12
C VAL A 62 -5.43 -10.50 10.99
N GLU A 63 -5.51 -9.98 9.77
CA GLU A 63 -5.86 -10.72 8.58
C GLU A 63 -4.78 -10.54 7.52
N THR A 64 -4.71 -11.45 6.55
CA THR A 64 -3.69 -11.43 5.51
C THR A 64 -4.28 -11.22 4.12
N PHE A 65 -3.51 -10.57 3.26
CA PHE A 65 -3.79 -10.49 1.82
C PHE A 65 -2.56 -10.88 1.01
N SER A 66 -2.79 -11.29 -0.23
CA SER A 66 -1.78 -11.79 -1.16
C SER A 66 -1.50 -10.79 -2.28
N THR A 67 -2.45 -10.66 -3.21
CA THR A 67 -2.33 -9.86 -4.45
C THR A 67 -3.02 -8.51 -4.33
N THR A 68 -2.81 -7.65 -5.33
CA THR A 68 -3.56 -6.39 -5.45
C THR A 68 -5.07 -6.64 -5.57
N ALA A 69 -5.48 -7.70 -6.29
CA ALA A 69 -6.90 -8.06 -6.43
C ALA A 69 -7.49 -8.53 -5.09
N ASP A 70 -6.79 -9.38 -4.36
CA ASP A 70 -7.20 -9.90 -3.05
C ASP A 70 -7.36 -8.77 -2.01
N LEU A 71 -6.38 -7.86 -1.95
CA LEU A 71 -6.48 -6.66 -1.10
C LEU A 71 -7.70 -5.81 -1.45
N ARG A 72 -7.98 -5.63 -2.75
CA ARG A 72 -9.13 -4.85 -3.23
C ARG A 72 -10.45 -5.50 -2.83
N GLU A 73 -10.59 -6.79 -3.09
CA GLU A 73 -11.80 -7.57 -2.77
C GLU A 73 -12.09 -7.54 -1.27
N TRP A 74 -11.06 -7.72 -0.44
CA TRP A 74 -11.22 -7.65 1.01
C TRP A 74 -11.71 -6.27 1.46
N LEU A 75 -11.10 -5.18 0.97
CA LEU A 75 -11.50 -3.82 1.33
C LEU A 75 -12.93 -3.50 0.87
N GLN A 76 -13.28 -3.93 -0.34
CA GLN A 76 -14.63 -3.78 -0.86
C GLN A 76 -15.66 -4.55 -0.02
N ALA A 77 -15.33 -5.74 0.47
CA ALA A 77 -16.20 -6.53 1.34
C ALA A 77 -16.46 -5.85 2.69
N GLN A 78 -15.59 -4.95 3.15
CA GLN A 78 -15.80 -4.14 4.35
C GLN A 78 -16.66 -2.88 4.11
N ALA A 79 -17.08 -2.61 2.87
CA ALA A 79 -17.93 -1.45 2.57
C ALA A 79 -19.21 -1.47 3.42
N GLY A 80 -19.58 -0.32 3.98
CA GLY A 80 -20.79 -0.19 4.81
C GLY A 80 -20.69 -0.75 6.25
N SER A 81 -19.58 -1.38 6.65
CA SER A 81 -19.38 -1.95 8.00
C SER A 81 -19.16 -0.92 9.14
N GLY A 82 -19.31 0.38 8.85
CA GLY A 82 -19.15 1.44 9.85
C GLY A 82 -17.69 1.76 10.21
N VAL A 83 -16.74 1.50 9.31
CA VAL A 83 -15.32 1.90 9.47
C VAL A 83 -15.22 3.42 9.65
N GLY A 84 -14.52 3.84 10.70
CA GLY A 84 -14.29 5.24 11.01
C GLY A 84 -13.01 5.81 10.39
N ALA A 85 -11.97 4.97 10.21
CA ALA A 85 -10.74 5.37 9.55
C ALA A 85 -10.08 4.22 8.78
N VAL A 86 -9.43 4.55 7.65
CA VAL A 86 -8.59 3.64 6.87
C VAL A 86 -7.21 4.28 6.69
N PHE A 87 -6.19 3.60 7.19
CA PHE A 87 -4.78 3.95 6.97
C PHE A 87 -4.21 2.99 5.92
N HIS A 88 -4.14 3.45 4.67
CA HIS A 88 -3.73 2.63 3.54
C HIS A 88 -2.21 2.70 3.35
N ALA A 89 -1.46 2.00 4.21
CA ALA A 89 0.00 1.99 4.22
C ALA A 89 0.63 0.77 3.51
N ALA A 90 -0.18 -0.12 2.95
CA ALA A 90 0.30 -1.24 2.13
C ALA A 90 1.04 -0.74 0.88
N ALA A 91 2.15 -1.39 0.54
CA ALA A 91 2.85 -1.17 -0.71
C ALA A 91 2.19 -2.01 -1.81
N VAL A 92 1.17 -1.44 -2.45
CA VAL A 92 0.44 -2.07 -3.56
C VAL A 92 1.30 -2.04 -4.83
N SER A 93 1.35 -3.15 -5.56
CA SER A 93 2.09 -3.26 -6.81
C SER A 93 1.42 -2.40 -7.88
N ASP A 94 2.18 -1.54 -8.56
CA ASP A 94 1.66 -0.72 -9.66
C ASP A 94 1.44 -1.52 -10.95
N PHE A 95 2.09 -2.69 -11.06
CA PHE A 95 2.05 -3.57 -12.21
C PHE A 95 1.87 -5.02 -11.78
N ALA A 96 1.15 -5.77 -12.61
CA ALA A 96 1.03 -7.23 -12.56
C ALA A 96 1.56 -7.85 -13.85
N PHE A 97 1.75 -9.17 -13.86
CA PHE A 97 2.16 -9.87 -15.08
C PHE A 97 1.00 -9.98 -16.07
N GLY A 98 1.24 -9.53 -17.30
CA GLY A 98 0.40 -9.80 -18.46
C GLY A 98 0.84 -11.10 -19.14
N LYS A 99 1.10 -11.04 -20.45
CA LYS A 99 1.62 -12.19 -21.18
C LYS A 99 3.11 -12.42 -20.90
N VAL A 100 3.54 -13.68 -21.00
CA VAL A 100 4.94 -14.08 -20.83
C VAL A 100 5.38 -14.84 -22.07
N TRP A 101 6.58 -14.56 -22.57
CA TRP A 101 7.17 -15.20 -23.74
C TRP A 101 8.54 -15.77 -23.42
N VAL A 102 8.85 -16.89 -24.08
CA VAL A 102 10.21 -17.39 -24.19
C VAL A 102 10.81 -16.92 -25.50
N ARG A 103 12.05 -16.41 -25.44
CA ARG A 103 12.87 -16.12 -26.62
C ARG A 103 13.77 -17.32 -26.92
N SER A 104 13.56 -17.94 -28.08
CA SER A 104 14.43 -19.01 -28.57
C SER A 104 15.81 -18.50 -28.98
N GLN A 105 16.77 -19.39 -29.23
CA GLN A 105 18.10 -19.01 -29.73
C GLN A 105 18.05 -18.26 -31.07
N GLY A 106 17.03 -18.52 -31.90
CA GLY A 106 16.78 -17.80 -33.15
C GLY A 106 16.04 -16.47 -33.00
N GLY A 107 15.80 -16.01 -31.75
CA GLY A 107 15.16 -14.73 -31.45
C GLY A 107 13.64 -14.71 -31.52
N ALA A 108 12.98 -15.81 -31.91
CA ALA A 108 11.53 -15.91 -31.96
C ALA A 108 10.91 -15.92 -30.56
N LEU A 109 9.82 -15.18 -30.38
CA LEU A 109 9.05 -15.14 -29.14
C LEU A 109 7.86 -16.10 -29.22
N THR A 110 7.72 -16.99 -28.24
CA THR A 110 6.57 -17.88 -28.10
C THR A 110 5.92 -17.65 -26.75
N GLU A 111 4.61 -17.38 -26.74
CA GLU A 111 3.85 -17.16 -25.51
C GLU A 111 3.84 -18.44 -24.67
N VAL A 112 4.07 -18.29 -23.37
CA VAL A 112 4.09 -19.37 -22.39
C VAL A 112 2.76 -19.43 -21.66
N LYS A 113 2.12 -20.59 -21.71
CA LYS A 113 0.88 -20.89 -20.95
C LYS A 113 1.08 -21.99 -19.90
N ALA A 114 2.34 -22.24 -19.51
CA ALA A 114 2.72 -23.31 -18.60
C ALA A 114 2.69 -22.84 -17.13
N GLY A 115 2.29 -23.73 -16.22
CA GLY A 115 2.23 -23.42 -14.77
C GLY A 115 3.59 -23.21 -14.09
N LYS A 116 4.70 -23.60 -14.72
CA LYS A 116 6.07 -23.28 -14.30
C LYS A 116 6.92 -23.11 -15.55
N ILE A 117 7.66 -22.00 -15.66
CA ILE A 117 8.46 -21.72 -16.84
C ILE A 117 9.90 -22.21 -16.67
N SER A 118 10.32 -23.15 -17.52
CA SER A 118 11.64 -23.78 -17.48
C SER A 118 12.75 -22.84 -17.95
N THR A 119 13.85 -22.80 -17.20
CA THR A 119 15.08 -22.06 -17.57
C THR A 119 15.81 -22.64 -18.77
N ARG A 120 15.52 -23.90 -19.15
CA ARG A 120 16.12 -24.57 -20.31
C ARG A 120 15.63 -24.00 -21.65
N ASN A 121 14.55 -23.23 -21.64
CA ASN A 121 13.90 -22.76 -22.84
C ASN A 121 14.48 -21.43 -23.36
N GLY A 122 15.46 -20.84 -22.67
CA GLY A 122 16.08 -19.56 -23.06
C GLY A 122 15.66 -18.43 -22.13
N THR A 123 15.73 -17.20 -22.63
CA THR A 123 15.37 -16.00 -21.86
C THR A 123 13.87 -15.76 -21.85
N LEU A 124 13.39 -15.11 -20.79
CA LEU A 124 11.98 -14.74 -20.62
C LEU A 124 11.78 -13.26 -20.88
N LEU A 125 10.68 -12.94 -21.57
CA LEU A 125 10.12 -11.60 -21.64
C LEU A 125 8.76 -11.66 -20.95
N ALA A 126 8.52 -10.77 -19.98
CA ALA A 126 7.22 -10.67 -19.32
C ALA A 126 6.66 -9.27 -19.55
N GLU A 127 5.43 -9.20 -20.03
CA GLU A 127 4.66 -7.96 -20.08
C GLU A 127 4.21 -7.59 -18.67
N LEU A 128 4.31 -6.31 -18.34
CA LEU A 128 3.78 -5.75 -17.11
C LEU A 128 2.60 -4.85 -17.46
N VAL A 129 1.45 -5.15 -16.87
CA VAL A 129 0.20 -4.40 -17.07
C VAL A 129 -0.14 -3.63 -15.80
N PRO A 130 -0.65 -2.39 -15.90
CA PRO A 130 -1.03 -1.61 -14.72
C PRO A 130 -2.09 -2.31 -13.87
N THR A 131 -1.97 -2.22 -12.55
CA THR A 131 -3.00 -2.68 -11.60
C THR A 131 -4.02 -1.57 -11.33
N PRO A 132 -5.24 -1.92 -10.87
CA PRO A 132 -6.21 -0.94 -10.40
C PRO A 132 -5.70 -0.15 -9.20
N LYS A 133 -5.97 1.16 -9.16
CA LYS A 133 -5.60 2.03 -8.04
C LYS A 133 -6.61 1.91 -6.91
N ILE A 134 -6.38 1.00 -5.96
CA ILE A 134 -7.28 0.74 -4.80
C ILE A 134 -7.63 2.02 -4.04
N ILE A 135 -6.66 2.91 -3.82
CA ILE A 135 -6.88 4.16 -3.07
C ILE A 135 -7.96 5.06 -3.67
N ALA A 136 -8.13 5.03 -5.01
CA ALA A 136 -9.16 5.82 -5.68
C ALA A 136 -10.57 5.30 -5.38
N ASP A 137 -10.71 4.00 -5.09
CA ASP A 137 -12.01 3.38 -4.78
C ASP A 137 -12.39 3.52 -3.29
N LEU A 138 -11.43 3.85 -2.40
CA LEU A 138 -11.66 3.85 -0.95
C LEU A 138 -12.77 4.82 -0.52
N ARG A 139 -12.89 5.97 -1.18
CA ARG A 139 -13.93 6.95 -0.84
C ARG A 139 -15.33 6.41 -1.14
N ASP A 140 -15.48 5.61 -2.19
CA ASP A 140 -16.77 5.01 -2.54
C ASP A 140 -17.19 3.94 -1.52
N TRP A 141 -16.23 3.11 -1.07
CA TRP A 141 -16.51 2.05 -0.08
C TRP A 141 -16.66 2.59 1.34
N PHE A 142 -15.93 3.67 1.68
CA PHE A 142 -15.87 4.25 3.02
C PHE A 142 -16.19 5.76 2.99
N PRO A 143 -17.42 6.17 2.58
CA PRO A 143 -17.75 7.56 2.27
C PRO A 143 -17.56 8.52 3.45
N ARG A 144 -17.73 8.04 4.68
CA ARG A 144 -17.60 8.83 5.91
C ARG A 144 -16.32 8.59 6.69
N ALA A 145 -15.50 7.61 6.30
CA ALA A 145 -14.28 7.31 7.02
C ALA A 145 -13.22 8.38 6.77
N ARG A 146 -12.31 8.54 7.73
CA ARG A 146 -11.06 9.27 7.53
C ARG A 146 -10.11 8.40 6.73
N LEU A 147 -9.71 8.87 5.55
CA LEU A 147 -8.82 8.14 4.65
C LEU A 147 -7.43 8.75 4.68
N VAL A 148 -6.42 7.94 4.99
CA VAL A 148 -5.01 8.35 4.95
C VAL A 148 -4.27 7.48 3.94
N GLY A 149 -3.73 8.11 2.92
CA GLY A 149 -2.86 7.47 1.91
C GLY A 149 -1.38 7.68 2.21
N TRP A 150 -0.53 6.95 1.47
CA TRP A 150 0.93 7.11 1.50
C TRP A 150 1.48 7.42 0.11
N LYS A 151 2.58 8.19 0.05
CA LYS A 151 3.45 8.36 -1.11
C LYS A 151 4.89 8.14 -0.68
N TYR A 152 5.51 7.14 -1.29
CA TYR A 152 6.93 6.87 -1.13
C TYR A 152 7.65 7.29 -2.41
N GLU A 153 8.35 8.41 -2.37
CA GLU A 153 8.96 9.03 -3.55
C GLU A 153 10.48 8.89 -3.48
N VAL A 154 11.08 8.31 -4.53
CA VAL A 154 12.51 7.99 -4.59
C VAL A 154 13.29 9.05 -5.36
N ASP A 155 12.80 9.43 -6.52
CA ASP A 155 13.46 10.39 -7.41
C ASP A 155 12.86 11.80 -7.25
N GLY A 156 13.67 12.82 -7.53
CA GLY A 156 13.25 14.22 -7.47
C GLY A 156 13.65 14.93 -6.18
N ASP A 157 12.83 15.86 -5.73
CA ASP A 157 13.05 16.67 -4.54
C ASP A 157 11.81 16.70 -3.63
N ARG A 158 11.95 17.38 -2.49
CA ARG A 158 10.90 17.44 -1.48
C ARG A 158 9.64 18.14 -2.01
N ALA A 159 9.77 19.12 -2.89
CA ALA A 159 8.64 19.83 -3.46
C ALA A 159 7.83 18.91 -4.39
N GLY A 160 8.51 18.17 -5.27
CA GLY A 160 7.87 17.17 -6.14
C GLY A 160 7.21 16.04 -5.34
N ALA A 161 7.84 15.59 -4.26
CA ALA A 161 7.26 14.58 -3.38
C ALA A 161 5.97 15.07 -2.70
N LEU A 162 5.96 16.33 -2.23
CA LEU A 162 4.77 16.96 -1.67
C LEU A 162 3.66 17.13 -2.72
N GLU A 163 4.00 17.54 -3.94
CA GLU A 163 3.04 17.66 -5.04
C GLU A 163 2.38 16.31 -5.37
N ALA A 164 3.14 15.21 -5.33
CA ALA A 164 2.59 13.86 -5.51
C ALA A 164 1.58 13.50 -4.42
N GLY A 165 1.82 13.92 -3.17
CA GLY A 165 0.89 13.75 -2.07
C GLY A 165 -0.38 14.61 -2.19
N GLU A 166 -0.23 15.87 -2.59
CA GLU A 166 -1.37 16.77 -2.87
C GLU A 166 -2.24 16.25 -4.02
N ARG A 167 -1.61 15.73 -5.07
CA ARG A 167 -2.31 15.09 -6.20
C ARG A 167 -3.11 13.88 -5.75
N GLN A 168 -2.53 13.01 -4.91
CA GLN A 168 -3.28 11.88 -4.32
C GLN A 168 -4.49 12.35 -3.51
N ILE A 169 -4.35 13.36 -2.65
CA ILE A 169 -5.47 13.90 -1.87
C ILE A 169 -6.59 14.37 -2.79
N ARG A 170 -6.26 15.14 -3.82
CA ARG A 170 -7.23 15.71 -4.76
C ARG A 170 -7.92 14.65 -5.61
N GLU A 171 -7.17 13.68 -6.13
CA GLU A 171 -7.70 12.66 -7.05
C GLU A 171 -8.45 11.53 -6.31
N CYS A 172 -8.00 11.16 -5.11
CA CYS A 172 -8.56 10.04 -4.34
C CYS A 172 -9.45 10.49 -3.16
N LEU A 173 -9.63 11.81 -2.99
CA LEU A 173 -10.47 12.41 -1.94
C LEU A 173 -10.09 11.93 -0.52
N THR A 174 -8.79 11.80 -0.25
CA THR A 174 -8.28 11.40 1.07
C THR A 174 -8.26 12.58 2.04
N ASP A 175 -8.38 12.29 3.33
CA ASP A 175 -8.33 13.30 4.41
C ASP A 175 -6.89 13.67 4.77
N ALA A 176 -5.91 12.81 4.45
CA ALA A 176 -4.50 13.13 4.49
C ALA A 176 -3.68 12.25 3.55
N CYS A 177 -2.43 12.66 3.30
CA CYS A 177 -1.41 11.86 2.64
C CYS A 177 -0.10 11.96 3.43
N VAL A 178 0.47 10.81 3.80
CA VAL A 178 1.83 10.74 4.33
C VAL A 178 2.80 10.65 3.16
N VAL A 179 3.78 11.55 3.10
CA VAL A 179 4.84 11.57 2.09
C VAL A 179 6.16 11.26 2.77
N ASN A 180 6.91 10.31 2.21
CA ASN A 180 8.26 9.97 2.68
C ASN A 180 9.09 9.36 1.53
N GLY A 181 10.34 8.99 1.84
CA GLY A 181 11.27 8.41 0.89
C GLY A 181 12.42 9.37 0.52
N PRO A 182 13.42 8.89 -0.24
CA PRO A 182 14.63 9.67 -0.53
C PRO A 182 14.36 11.07 -1.11
N ALA A 183 13.35 11.23 -1.97
CA ALA A 183 13.01 12.54 -2.54
C ALA A 183 12.45 13.51 -1.48
N TYR A 184 11.68 12.99 -0.51
CA TYR A 184 11.17 13.80 0.60
C TYR A 184 12.28 14.19 1.60
N GLY A 185 13.22 13.28 1.84
CA GLY A 185 14.26 13.39 2.86
C GLY A 185 13.92 12.63 4.14
N GLU A 186 14.68 12.90 5.21
CA GLU A 186 14.47 12.30 6.53
C GLU A 186 13.07 12.61 7.08
N GLY A 187 12.49 11.66 7.81
CA GLY A 187 11.17 11.79 8.43
C GLY A 187 9.99 11.65 7.46
N PHE A 188 8.87 12.30 7.82
CA PHE A 188 7.59 12.16 7.13
C PHE A 188 6.88 13.51 7.01
N GLY A 189 6.15 13.71 5.92
CA GLY A 189 5.25 14.84 5.71
C GLY A 189 3.80 14.38 5.77
N VAL A 190 3.00 14.92 6.69
CA VAL A 190 1.56 14.65 6.74
C VAL A 190 0.84 15.82 6.09
N LEU A 191 0.47 15.65 4.83
CA LEU A 191 -0.29 16.61 4.04
C LEU A 191 -1.78 16.52 4.33
N ARG A 192 -2.44 17.68 4.38
CA ARG A 192 -3.90 17.83 4.52
C ARG A 192 -4.51 18.53 3.30
N PRO A 193 -5.82 18.40 3.03
CA PRO A 193 -6.49 19.01 1.88
C PRO A 193 -6.36 20.54 1.77
N ASN A 194 -6.08 21.23 2.87
CA ASN A 194 -5.86 22.69 2.88
C ASN A 194 -4.42 23.10 2.50
N GLY A 195 -3.58 22.16 2.05
CA GLY A 195 -2.18 22.39 1.69
C GLY A 195 -1.23 22.48 2.88
N LYS A 196 -1.71 22.36 4.13
CA LYS A 196 -0.81 22.30 5.29
C LYS A 196 -0.09 20.95 5.31
N CYS A 197 1.22 21.00 5.56
CA CYS A 197 2.05 19.84 5.80
C CYS A 197 2.64 19.90 7.21
N PHE A 198 2.38 18.89 8.04
CA PHE A 198 3.12 18.69 9.29
C PHE A 198 4.35 17.83 9.02
N HIS A 199 5.52 18.26 9.48
CA HIS A 199 6.73 17.45 9.39
C HIS A 199 6.95 16.66 10.68
N ALA A 200 7.00 15.34 10.57
CA ALA A 200 7.33 14.43 11.65
C ALA A 200 8.75 13.89 11.47
N GLU A 201 9.66 14.27 12.36
CA GLU A 201 11.06 13.78 12.33
C GLU A 201 11.17 12.29 12.72
N VAL A 202 10.24 11.80 13.54
CA VAL A 202 10.25 10.43 14.08
C VAL A 202 8.86 9.78 13.97
N VAL A 203 8.85 8.44 13.97
CA VAL A 203 7.62 7.64 13.82
C VAL A 203 6.57 7.95 14.90
N SER A 204 6.98 8.21 16.15
CA SER A 204 6.06 8.56 17.22
C SER A 204 5.35 9.91 16.97
N ALA A 205 6.05 10.89 16.38
CA ALA A 205 5.46 12.17 15.98
C ALA A 205 4.47 11.97 14.81
N LEU A 206 4.82 11.13 13.84
CA LEU A 206 3.92 10.75 12.75
C LEU A 206 2.62 10.14 13.29
N PHE A 207 2.71 9.14 14.17
CA PHE A 207 1.54 8.44 14.68
C PHE A 207 0.62 9.35 15.51
N ASN A 208 1.18 10.26 16.31
CA ASN A 208 0.38 11.26 17.03
C ASN A 208 -0.35 12.20 16.08
N GLU A 209 0.30 12.65 15.00
CA GLU A 209 -0.34 13.50 13.99
C GLU A 209 -1.45 12.75 13.22
N LEU A 210 -1.24 11.46 12.91
CA LEU A 210 -2.26 10.62 12.29
C LEU A 210 -3.51 10.45 13.16
N VAL A 211 -3.36 10.40 14.49
CA VAL A 211 -4.50 10.42 15.41
C VAL A 211 -5.26 11.74 15.35
N ARG A 212 -4.57 12.88 15.28
CA ARG A 212 -5.23 14.19 15.12
C ARG A 212 -6.03 14.27 13.82
N VAL A 213 -5.46 13.78 12.71
CA VAL A 213 -6.17 13.68 11.42
C VAL A 213 -7.44 12.82 11.56
N MET A 214 -7.33 11.67 12.21
CA MET A 214 -8.47 10.78 12.45
C MET A 214 -9.57 11.44 13.31
N GLU A 215 -9.18 12.22 14.32
CA GLU A 215 -10.11 12.91 15.22
C GLU A 215 -10.66 14.22 14.63
N GLY A 216 -10.04 14.76 13.57
CA GLY A 216 -10.48 15.98 12.88
C GLY A 216 -9.92 17.29 13.45
N PHE A 217 -8.83 17.24 14.22
CA PHE A 217 -8.08 18.41 14.71
C PHE A 217 -7.02 18.85 13.70
#